data_AF-A0AB40CV82-F1
#
_entry.id   AF-A0AB40CV82-F1
#
_cell.length_a   1.000
_cell.length_b   1.000
_cell.length_c   1.000
_cell.angle_alpha   90.00
_cell.angle_beta   90.00
_cell.angle_gamma   90.00
#
_symmetry.space_group_name_H-M   'P 1'
#
loop_
_entity.id
_entity.type
_entity.pdbx_description
1 polymer ?
#
loop_
_entity_poly.entity_id
_entity_poly.type
_entity_poly.pdbx_seq_one_letter_code
_entity_poly.pdbx_strand_id
1 'polypeptide(L)'
;MTQDGLLVRETYVVKLANNSCSCGKWDKSGIPCQHTMAAIAFHGLDPLNYISEWFKKETYLKAYQFNISAVKGRRFWPTSEEGPMLPPTTKRMPGRPAKKRKREPLEGKNKSNTKLSKEGRVFKCGICHMEGHNRKKSLNKS
;
A
#
# COMPACT_ATOMS: atom_id res chain seq x y z
N MET A 1 -17.87 -1.05 3.65
CA MET A 1 -19.10 -1.57 4.27
C MET A 1 -18.67 -2.49 5.39
N THR A 2 -18.54 -1.97 6.62
CA THR A 2 -18.46 -2.79 7.83
C THR A 2 -19.87 -2.94 8.39
N GLN A 3 -20.13 -4.07 9.02
CA GLN A 3 -21.45 -4.70 9.10
C GLN A 3 -22.38 -4.16 10.21
N ASP A 4 -21.97 -3.13 10.94
CA ASP A 4 -22.74 -2.57 12.05
C ASP A 4 -22.88 -1.06 11.85
N GLY A 5 -24.09 -0.61 11.49
CA GLY A 5 -24.43 0.76 11.13
C GLY A 5 -24.39 1.78 12.28
N LEU A 6 -23.41 1.70 13.18
CA LEU A 6 -23.17 2.71 14.20
C LEU A 6 -22.08 3.67 13.67
N LEU A 7 -22.42 4.94 13.50
CA LEU A 7 -21.43 6.00 13.27
C LEU A 7 -20.54 6.08 14.52
N VAL A 8 -19.43 5.32 14.53
CA VAL A 8 -18.40 5.45 15.56
C VAL A 8 -17.81 6.84 15.38
N ARG A 9 -18.24 7.78 16.23
CA ARG A 9 -17.61 9.09 16.32
C ARG A 9 -16.24 8.87 16.94
N GLU A 10 -15.21 8.90 16.11
CA GLU A 10 -13.84 8.88 16.58
C GLU A 10 -13.59 10.16 17.40
N THR A 11 -13.26 9.99 18.67
CA THR A 11 -12.88 11.10 19.55
C THR A 11 -11.37 11.27 19.54
N TYR A 12 -10.92 12.52 19.47
CA TYR A 12 -9.50 12.87 19.47
C TYR A 12 -9.17 13.73 20.69
N VAL A 13 -8.05 13.43 21.34
CA VAL A 13 -7.54 14.18 22.50
C VAL A 13 -6.50 15.17 21.99
N VAL A 14 -6.72 16.46 22.25
CA VAL A 14 -5.78 17.53 21.93
C VAL A 14 -5.13 18.02 23.22
N LYS A 15 -3.79 18.05 23.24
CA LYS A 15 -2.98 18.59 24.34
C LYS A 15 -2.25 19.83 23.84
N LEU A 16 -2.88 21.00 23.96
CA LEU A 16 -2.34 22.26 23.46
C LEU A 16 -0.99 22.63 24.11
N ALA A 17 -0.82 22.38 25.41
CA ALA A 17 0.43 22.66 26.12
C ALA A 17 1.64 21.84 25.60
N ASN A 18 1.37 20.67 25.04
CA ASN A 18 2.41 19.74 24.55
C ASN A 18 2.54 19.76 23.03
N ASN A 19 1.80 20.63 22.34
CA ASN A 19 1.69 20.63 20.89
C ASN A 19 1.38 19.25 20.28
N SER A 20 0.45 18.51 20.89
CA SER A 20 0.16 17.11 20.56
C SER A 20 -1.33 16.84 20.32
N CYS A 21 -1.62 15.90 19.42
CA CYS A 21 -2.99 15.44 19.17
C CYS A 21 -3.00 13.91 18.97
N SER A 22 -3.97 13.20 19.53
CA SER A 22 -4.03 11.73 19.43
C SER A 22 -4.18 11.19 18.00
N CYS A 23 -4.51 12.04 17.01
CA CYS A 23 -4.45 11.66 15.59
C CYS A 23 -3.01 11.55 15.05
N GLY A 24 -2.00 12.02 15.80
CA GLY A 24 -0.57 11.99 15.48
C GLY A 24 -0.12 12.91 14.34
N LYS A 25 -1.04 13.62 13.68
CA LYS A 25 -0.69 14.51 12.56
C LYS A 25 0.13 15.71 13.03
N TRP A 26 -0.24 16.30 14.17
CA TRP A 26 0.46 17.47 14.70
C TRP A 26 1.87 17.10 15.17
N ASP A 27 2.02 16.00 15.91
CA ASP A 27 3.31 15.51 16.40
C ASP A 27 4.31 15.22 15.26
N LYS A 28 3.82 14.70 14.12
CA LYS A 28 4.65 14.37 12.96
C LYS A 28 5.00 15.57 12.10
N SER A 29 4.06 16.47 11.88
CA SER A 29 4.24 17.57 10.92
C SER A 29 4.70 18.87 11.58
N GLY A 30 4.48 19.04 12.88
CA GLY A 30 4.62 20.33 13.56
C GLY A 30 3.55 21.36 13.19
N ILE A 31 2.54 20.97 12.41
CA ILE A 31 1.45 21.84 11.95
C ILE A 31 0.14 21.37 12.61
N PRO A 32 -0.66 22.28 13.20
CA PRO A 32 -1.94 21.94 13.80
C PRO A 32 -2.86 21.17 12.84
N CYS A 33 -3.37 20.02 13.29
CA CYS A 33 -4.36 19.25 12.54
C CYS A 33 -5.77 19.83 12.69
N GLN A 34 -6.76 19.35 11.92
CA GLN A 34 -8.15 19.82 12.02
C GLN A 34 -8.73 19.77 13.45
N HIS A 35 -8.38 18.76 14.25
CA HIS A 35 -8.84 18.63 15.64
C HIS A 35 -8.19 19.69 16.53
N THR A 36 -6.89 19.93 16.34
CA THR A 36 -6.14 20.97 17.04
C THR A 36 -6.68 22.35 16.66
N MET A 37 -6.92 22.61 15.37
CA MET A 37 -7.48 23.86 14.89
C MET A 37 -8.84 24.15 15.53
N ALA A 38 -9.70 23.13 15.65
CA ALA A 38 -10.98 23.26 16.35
C ALA A 38 -10.79 23.61 17.84
N ALA A 39 -9.86 22.96 18.54
CA ALA A 39 -9.56 23.25 19.94
C ALA A 39 -8.98 24.66 20.14
N ILE A 40 -8.05 25.08 19.28
CA ILE A 40 -7.46 26.44 19.29
C ILE A 40 -8.56 27.49 19.10
N ALA A 41 -9.42 27.30 18.11
CA ALA A 41 -10.53 28.21 17.83
C ALA A 41 -11.53 28.26 19.00
N PHE A 42 -11.84 27.12 19.62
CA PHE A 42 -12.70 27.04 20.79
C PHE A 42 -12.14 27.84 21.98
N HIS A 43 -10.82 27.84 22.16
CA HIS A 43 -10.16 28.61 23.21
C HIS A 43 -9.84 30.07 22.81
N GLY A 44 -10.17 30.50 21.58
CA GLY A 44 -9.89 31.86 21.09
C GLY A 44 -8.39 32.18 20.98
N LEU A 45 -7.55 31.15 20.79
CA LEU A 45 -6.10 31.31 20.73
C LEU A 45 -5.65 31.49 19.28
N ASP A 46 -4.50 32.15 19.09
CA ASP A 46 -3.91 32.31 17.75
C ASP A 46 -3.25 30.99 17.28
N PRO A 47 -3.70 30.40 16.15
CA PRO A 47 -3.11 29.18 15.59
C PRO A 47 -1.61 29.31 15.26
N LEU A 48 -1.12 30.51 14.96
CA LEU A 48 0.28 30.72 14.59
C LEU A 48 1.24 30.41 15.75
N ASN A 49 0.77 30.53 17.00
CA ASN A 49 1.54 30.16 18.20
C ASN A 49 1.75 28.64 18.35
N TYR A 50 0.97 27.84 17.61
CA TYR A 50 0.96 26.38 17.68
C TYR A 50 1.64 25.70 16.47
N ILE A 51 2.22 26.49 15.58
CA ILE A 51 3.06 26.01 14.47
C ILE A 51 4.50 25.87 14.96
N SER A 52 5.14 24.76 14.59
CA SER A 52 6.53 24.49 14.94
C SER A 52 7.48 25.61 14.48
N GLU A 53 8.49 25.89 15.30
CA GLU A 53 9.53 26.90 15.02
C GLU A 53 10.23 26.67 13.68
N TRP A 54 10.31 25.43 13.19
CA TRP A 54 10.90 25.09 11.89
C TRP A 54 10.23 25.78 10.69
N PHE A 55 8.98 26.22 10.83
CA PHE A 55 8.25 26.92 9.77
C PHE A 55 8.26 28.45 9.94
N LYS A 56 8.92 28.98 10.96
CA LYS A 56 9.01 30.43 11.18
C LYS A 56 10.03 31.06 10.22
N LYS A 57 9.73 32.29 9.81
CA LYS A 57 10.62 33.11 8.96
C LYS A 57 12.03 33.22 9.53
N GLU A 58 12.16 33.39 10.85
CA GLU A 58 13.45 33.50 11.52
C GLU A 58 14.30 32.24 11.32
N THR A 59 13.71 31.06 11.47
CA THR A 59 14.39 29.77 11.27
C THR A 59 14.79 29.59 9.82
N TYR A 60 13.92 29.98 8.87
CA TYR A 60 14.26 29.99 7.45
C TYR A 60 15.46 30.90 7.16
N LEU A 61 15.45 32.14 7.64
CA LEU A 61 16.55 33.07 7.44
C LEU A 61 17.85 32.57 8.08
N LYS A 62 17.78 31.96 9.29
CA LYS A 62 18.94 31.33 9.95
C LYS A 62 19.48 30.16 9.14
N ALA A 63 18.61 29.30 8.59
CA ALA A 63 19.02 28.14 7.80
C ALA A 63 19.73 28.55 6.50
N TYR A 64 19.31 29.65 5.89
CA TYR A 64 19.87 30.18 4.63
C TYR A 64 20.76 31.42 4.84
N GLN A 65 21.22 31.67 6.06
CA GLN A 65 22.07 32.84 6.34
C GLN A 65 23.42 32.77 5.65
N PHE A 66 23.88 31.55 5.35
CA PHE A 66 25.11 31.28 4.63
C PHE A 66 24.80 30.82 3.22
N ASN A 67 25.69 31.15 2.29
CA ASN A 67 25.57 30.71 0.91
C ASN A 67 25.65 29.19 0.82
N ILE A 68 24.68 28.59 0.15
CA ILE A 68 24.75 27.18 -0.25
C ILE A 68 25.75 27.09 -1.39
N SER A 69 26.96 26.64 -1.08
CA SER A 69 27.99 26.41 -2.09
C SER A 69 27.52 25.36 -3.09
N ALA A 70 27.64 25.69 -4.38
CA ALA A 70 27.38 24.73 -5.43
C ALA A 70 28.30 23.52 -5.26
N VAL A 71 27.72 22.32 -5.26
CA VAL A 71 28.49 21.08 -5.28
C VAL A 71 29.10 20.95 -6.67
N LYS A 72 30.43 20.85 -6.72
CA LYS A 72 31.15 20.61 -7.98
C LYS A 72 30.63 19.30 -8.61
N GLY A 73 30.63 19.22 -9.94
CA GLY A 73 30.12 18.04 -10.65
C GLY A 73 30.81 16.74 -10.23
N ARG A 74 30.19 15.59 -10.53
CA ARG A 74 30.64 14.23 -10.13
C ARG A 74 32.16 13.99 -10.26
N ARG A 75 32.80 14.56 -11.28
CA ARG A 75 34.25 14.45 -11.53
C ARG A 75 35.14 15.02 -10.40
N PHE A 76 34.58 15.85 -9.52
CA PHE A 76 35.27 16.50 -8.40
C PHE A 76 34.89 15.91 -7.04
N TRP A 77 34.03 14.89 -7.01
CA TRP A 77 33.68 14.23 -5.75
C TRP A 77 34.84 13.37 -5.26
N PRO A 78 35.13 13.38 -3.96
CA PRO A 78 36.15 12.49 -3.40
C PRO A 78 35.72 11.04 -3.63
N THR A 79 36.69 10.19 -3.97
CA THR A 79 36.47 8.75 -4.00
C THR A 79 36.32 8.28 -2.56
N SER A 80 35.21 7.61 -2.26
CA SER A 80 34.99 6.98 -0.96
C SER A 80 36.03 5.88 -0.71
N GLU A 81 36.68 5.90 0.45
CA GLU A 81 37.53 4.80 0.92
C GLU A 81 36.69 3.59 1.33
N GLU A 82 35.46 3.85 1.78
CA GLU A 82 34.45 2.83 1.98
C GLU A 82 34.02 2.34 0.59
N GLY A 83 34.20 1.04 0.34
CA GLY A 83 33.91 0.41 -0.95
C GLY A 83 32.49 0.67 -1.47
N PRO A 84 32.14 0.15 -2.66
CA PRO A 84 30.85 0.44 -3.28
C PRO A 84 29.68 0.12 -2.34
N MET A 85 28.72 1.05 -2.24
CA MET A 85 27.50 0.81 -1.48
C MET A 85 26.82 -0.48 -1.97
N LEU A 86 26.69 -1.46 -1.07
CA LEU A 86 26.00 -2.69 -1.39
C LEU A 86 24.50 -2.41 -1.57
N PRO A 87 23.84 -3.10 -2.52
CA PRO A 87 22.40 -2.97 -2.67
C PRO A 87 21.70 -3.38 -1.37
N PRO A 88 20.56 -2.75 -1.01
CA PRO A 88 19.75 -3.20 0.11
C PRO A 88 19.40 -4.68 -0.04
N THR A 89 19.41 -5.41 1.08
CA THR A 89 19.02 -6.82 1.07
C THR A 89 17.52 -6.95 0.73
N THR A 90 17.22 -7.41 -0.48
CA THR A 90 15.84 -7.62 -0.92
C THR A 90 15.24 -8.84 -0.21
N LYS A 91 14.24 -8.63 0.65
CA LYS A 91 13.41 -9.72 1.19
C LYS A 91 12.23 -9.96 0.25
N ARG A 92 11.97 -11.21 -0.13
CA ARG A 92 10.71 -11.58 -0.80
C ARG A 92 9.58 -11.39 0.21
N MET A 93 8.71 -10.42 -0.03
CA MET A 93 7.49 -10.28 0.79
C MET A 93 6.60 -11.51 0.59
N PRO A 94 5.85 -11.94 1.63
CA PRO A 94 4.80 -12.92 1.45
C PRO A 94 3.88 -12.48 0.31
N GLY A 95 3.73 -13.34 -0.70
CA GLY A 95 2.80 -13.09 -1.78
C GLY A 95 1.37 -12.98 -1.25
N ARG A 96 0.46 -12.51 -2.10
CA ARG A 96 -0.97 -12.49 -1.78
C ARG A 96 -1.43 -13.88 -1.31
N PRO A 97 -2.12 -14.00 -0.16
CA PRO A 97 -2.71 -15.26 0.26
C PRO A 97 -3.59 -15.86 -0.83
N ALA A 98 -3.49 -17.17 -1.04
CA ALA A 98 -4.33 -17.86 -2.00
C ALA A 98 -5.81 -17.65 -1.64
N LYS A 99 -6.63 -17.20 -2.61
CA LYS A 99 -8.08 -16.98 -2.40
C LYS A 99 -8.81 -18.26 -2.00
N LYS A 100 -8.26 -19.43 -2.36
CA LYS A 100 -8.81 -20.75 -2.00
C LYS A 100 -7.77 -21.50 -1.17
N ARG A 101 -8.25 -22.19 -0.14
CA ARG A 101 -7.47 -23.15 0.63
C ARG A 101 -6.97 -24.28 -0.29
N LYS A 102 -5.72 -24.72 -0.08
CA LYS A 102 -5.18 -25.93 -0.70
C LYS A 102 -5.84 -27.15 -0.05
N ARG A 103 -6.39 -28.05 -0.86
CA ARG A 103 -7.09 -29.25 -0.39
C ARG A 103 -6.10 -30.40 -0.21
N GLU A 104 -6.35 -31.22 0.80
CA GLU A 104 -5.63 -32.48 0.98
C GLU A 104 -6.02 -33.48 -0.11
N PRO A 105 -5.15 -34.46 -0.47
CA PRO A 105 -5.43 -35.43 -1.53
C PRO A 105 -6.73 -36.22 -1.34
N LEU A 106 -7.15 -36.40 -0.08
CA LEU A 106 -8.38 -37.11 0.30
C LEU A 106 -9.63 -36.22 0.31
N GLU A 107 -9.49 -34.89 0.22
CA GLU A 107 -10.63 -33.98 0.12
C GLU A 107 -11.20 -34.01 -1.30
N GLY A 108 -12.41 -34.54 -1.43
CA GLY A 108 -13.13 -34.59 -2.71
C GLY A 108 -13.21 -33.23 -3.42
N LYS A 109 -13.19 -33.27 -4.77
CA LYS A 109 -13.44 -32.08 -5.60
C LYS A 109 -14.83 -31.52 -5.27
N ASN A 110 -14.95 -30.20 -5.10
CA ASN A 110 -16.27 -29.57 -5.02
C ASN A 110 -17.00 -29.84 -6.34
N LYS A 111 -18.04 -30.66 -6.28
CA LYS A 111 -19.06 -30.72 -7.33
C LYS A 111 -19.78 -29.37 -7.27
N SER A 112 -19.38 -28.40 -8.11
CA SER A 112 -20.23 -27.22 -8.27
C SER A 112 -21.53 -27.71 -8.89
N ASN A 113 -22.68 -27.44 -8.26
CA ASN A 113 -24.00 -27.74 -8.85
C ASN A 113 -24.21 -27.09 -10.23
N THR A 114 -23.35 -26.15 -10.62
CA THR A 114 -23.39 -25.43 -11.89
C THR A 114 -22.59 -26.10 -13.02
N LYS A 115 -21.77 -27.12 -12.75
CA LYS A 115 -20.93 -27.77 -13.79
C LYS A 115 -20.98 -29.29 -13.66
N LEU A 116 -21.50 -29.93 -14.70
CA LEU A 116 -21.46 -31.39 -14.85
C LEU A 116 -20.00 -31.87 -14.93
N SER A 117 -19.69 -32.97 -14.24
CA SER A 117 -18.38 -33.61 -14.34
C SER A 117 -18.12 -34.09 -15.77
N LYS A 118 -16.85 -34.04 -16.18
CA LYS A 118 -16.38 -34.63 -17.45
C LYS A 118 -15.90 -36.08 -17.26
N GLU A 119 -15.85 -36.60 -16.03
CA GLU A 119 -15.51 -38.00 -15.78
C GLU A 119 -16.55 -38.91 -16.45
N GLY A 120 -16.08 -39.88 -17.26
CA GLY A 120 -16.92 -40.82 -18.02
C GLY A 120 -17.48 -40.29 -19.35
N ARG A 121 -17.21 -39.02 -19.73
CA ARG A 121 -17.69 -38.49 -21.01
C ARG A 121 -16.83 -39.00 -22.17
N VAL A 122 -17.42 -39.86 -23.01
CA VAL A 122 -16.82 -40.25 -24.29
C VAL A 122 -17.00 -39.10 -25.30
N PHE A 123 -15.89 -38.59 -25.83
CA PHE A 123 -15.93 -37.51 -26.83
C PHE A 123 -15.90 -38.11 -28.24
N LYS A 124 -16.88 -37.74 -29.07
CA LYS A 124 -16.97 -38.13 -30.49
C LYS A 124 -16.46 -37.00 -31.38
N CYS A 125 -15.83 -37.37 -32.50
CA CYS A 125 -15.40 -36.40 -33.50
C CYS A 125 -16.60 -35.65 -34.09
N GLY A 126 -16.56 -34.32 -34.13
CA GLY A 126 -17.64 -33.51 -34.69
C GLY A 126 -17.76 -33.52 -36.22
N ILE A 127 -16.95 -34.34 -36.91
CA ILE A 127 -17.02 -34.51 -38.39
C ILE A 127 -17.46 -35.92 -38.73
N CYS A 128 -16.75 -36.94 -38.25
CA CYS A 128 -17.05 -38.34 -38.59
C CYS A 128 -17.82 -39.10 -37.49
N HIS A 129 -18.15 -38.43 -36.37
CA HIS A 129 -18.88 -39.00 -35.22
C HIS A 129 -18.25 -40.25 -34.56
N MET A 130 -17.04 -40.64 -34.96
CA MET A 130 -16.29 -41.73 -34.35
C MET A 130 -15.57 -41.27 -33.08
N GLU A 131 -15.32 -42.23 -32.19
CA GLU A 131 -14.61 -42.05 -30.93
C GLU A 131 -13.08 -42.11 -31.16
N GLY A 132 -12.29 -41.78 -30.15
CA GLY A 132 -10.82 -41.86 -30.20
C GLY A 132 -10.10 -40.64 -30.80
N HIS A 133 -10.82 -39.71 -31.42
CA HIS A 133 -10.23 -38.44 -31.88
C HIS A 133 -11.23 -37.28 -31.86
N ASN A 134 -10.70 -36.05 -31.91
CA ASN A 134 -11.50 -34.84 -32.00
C ASN A 134 -11.47 -34.27 -33.43
N ARG A 135 -12.34 -33.28 -33.70
CA ARG A 135 -12.42 -32.60 -35.00
C ARG A 135 -11.05 -32.15 -35.54
N LYS A 136 -10.15 -31.67 -34.68
CA LYS A 136 -8.81 -31.20 -35.08
C LYS A 136 -7.93 -32.32 -35.63
N LYS A 137 -8.14 -33.56 -35.20
CA LYS A 137 -7.36 -34.74 -35.63
C LYS A 137 -8.15 -35.65 -36.58
N SER A 138 -9.31 -35.21 -37.06
CA SER A 138 -10.05 -35.98 -38.07
C SER A 138 -9.31 -35.94 -39.40
N LEU A 139 -9.24 -37.07 -40.07
CA LEU A 139 -8.72 -37.19 -41.43
C LEU A 139 -9.81 -36.89 -42.48
N ASN A 140 -11.09 -36.88 -42.08
CA ASN A 140 -12.23 -36.58 -42.96
C ASN A 140 -12.53 -35.07 -43.02
N LYS A 141 -11.49 -34.22 -42.98
CA LYS A 141 -11.68 -32.77 -43.08
C LYS A 141 -11.95 -32.40 -44.53
N SER A 142 -13.18 -31.97 -44.83
CA SER A 142 -13.47 -31.12 -45.99
C SER A 142 -13.18 -29.66 -45.67
#